data_AF-A0AA40I4Q9-F1
#
_entry.id   AF-A0AA40I4Q9-F1
#
_cell.length_a   1.000
_cell.length_b   1.000
_cell.length_c   1.000
_cell.angle_alpha   90.00
_cell.angle_beta   90.00
_cell.angle_gamma   90.00
#
_symmetry.space_group_name_H-M   'P 1'
#
loop_
_entity.id
_entity.type
_entity.pdbx_description
1 polymer ?
#
loop_
_entity_poly.entity_id
_entity_poly.type
_entity_poly.pdbx_seq_one_letter_code
_entity_poly.pdbx_strand_id
1 'polypeptide(L)'
;MGELLTASANTKIEGTQKLLNKDLAELISKMRLAQQNAVTSLSEECKRQMLTASHTLAVDAKNLLDAVDQAKVLANLAHPPAE
;
A
#
# COMPACT_ATOMS: atom_id res chain seq x y z
N MET A 1 10.56 -16.61 21.57
CA MET A 1 9.19 -16.35 21.03
C MET A 1 9.04 -14.91 20.52
N GLY A 2 9.66 -13.90 21.15
CA GLY A 2 9.65 -12.51 20.68
C GLY A 2 10.26 -12.28 19.29
N GLU A 3 11.40 -12.89 18.97
CA GLU A 3 12.07 -12.72 17.65
C GLU A 3 11.24 -13.24 16.46
N LEU A 4 10.46 -14.32 16.65
CA LEU A 4 9.59 -14.87 15.61
C LEU A 4 8.43 -13.92 15.28
N LEU A 5 7.92 -13.19 16.28
CA LEU A 5 6.88 -12.18 16.09
C LEU A 5 7.42 -10.98 15.29
N THR A 6 8.63 -10.51 15.61
CA THR A 6 9.28 -9.42 14.88
C THR A 6 9.58 -9.79 13.43
N ALA A 7 10.05 -11.02 13.17
CA ALA A 7 10.28 -11.53 11.83
C ALA A 7 8.99 -11.61 10.99
N SER A 8 7.88 -12.04 11.61
CA SER A 8 6.55 -12.08 10.97
C SER A 8 6.03 -10.68 10.63
N ALA A 9 6.18 -9.72 11.55
CA ALA A 9 5.81 -8.33 11.33
C ALA A 9 6.62 -7.70 10.18
N ASN A 10 7.94 -7.92 10.14
CA ASN A 10 8.80 -7.42 9.07
C ASN A 10 8.42 -8.00 7.70
N THR A 11 8.15 -9.30 7.63
CA THR A 11 7.72 -9.96 6.39
C THR A 11 6.41 -9.35 5.86
N LYS A 12 5.47 -9.06 6.76
CA LYS A 12 4.19 -8.44 6.38
C LYS A 12 4.38 -7.01 5.87
N ILE A 13 5.18 -6.20 6.57
CA ILE A 13 5.50 -4.83 6.16
C ILE A 13 6.19 -4.81 4.79
N GLU A 14 7.18 -5.66 4.57
CA GLU A 14 7.89 -5.76 3.28
C GLU A 14 6.93 -6.19 2.15
N GLY A 15 6.05 -7.15 2.42
CA GLY A 15 5.01 -7.58 1.48
C GLY A 15 4.08 -6.43 1.08
N THR A 16 3.60 -5.65 2.04
CA THR A 16 2.72 -4.51 1.76
C THR A 16 3.46 -3.35 1.06
N GLN A 17 4.75 -3.14 1.34
CA GLN A 17 5.57 -2.17 0.59
C GLN A 17 5.73 -2.58 -0.88
N LYS A 18 5.96 -3.87 -1.17
CA LYS A 18 6.02 -4.38 -2.54
C LYS A 18 4.69 -4.23 -3.27
N LEU A 19 3.58 -4.47 -2.57
CA LEU A 19 2.22 -4.25 -3.08
C LEU A 19 2.02 -2.78 -3.47
N LEU A 20 2.31 -1.84 -2.57
CA LEU A 20 2.24 -0.40 -2.82
C LEU A 20 3.03 0.05 -4.06
N ASN A 21 4.25 -0.48 -4.25
CA ASN A 21 5.04 -0.18 -5.44
C ASN A 21 4.37 -0.67 -6.72
N LYS A 22 3.75 -1.86 -6.69
CA LYS A 22 2.99 -2.40 -7.81
C LYS A 22 1.76 -1.53 -8.12
N ASP A 23 1.00 -1.12 -7.10
CA ASP A 23 -0.20 -0.29 -7.29
C ASP A 23 0.17 1.13 -7.78
N LEU A 24 1.29 1.67 -7.32
CA LEU A 24 1.82 2.96 -7.81
C LEU A 24 2.22 2.86 -9.29
N ALA A 25 2.89 1.77 -9.69
CA ALA A 25 3.23 1.55 -11.09
C ALA A 25 1.98 1.41 -11.97
N GLU A 26 0.95 0.73 -11.48
CA GLU A 26 -0.34 0.63 -12.16
C GLU A 26 -1.01 2.00 -12.30
N LEU A 27 -1.07 2.79 -11.23
CA LEU A 27 -1.61 4.14 -11.26
C LEU A 27 -0.88 5.02 -12.29
N ILE A 28 0.46 5.03 -12.29
CA ILE A 28 1.25 5.79 -13.27
C ILE A 28 0.91 5.37 -14.70
N SER A 29 0.75 4.06 -14.94
CA SER A 29 0.35 3.54 -16.26
C SER A 29 -1.02 4.06 -16.68
N LYS A 30 -2.02 4.01 -15.77
CA LYS A 30 -3.38 4.52 -16.04
C LYS A 30 -3.41 6.03 -16.21
N MET A 31 -2.64 6.79 -15.43
CA MET A 31 -2.49 8.24 -15.59
C MET A 31 -1.94 8.60 -16.97
N ARG A 32 -0.90 7.90 -17.42
CA ARG A 32 -0.32 8.09 -18.76
C ARG A 32 -1.34 7.79 -19.85
N LEU A 33 -2.10 6.70 -19.72
CA LEU A 33 -3.15 6.35 -20.67
C LEU A 33 -4.25 7.42 -20.72
N ALA A 34 -4.67 7.94 -19.56
CA ALA A 34 -5.64 9.02 -19.47
C ALA A 34 -5.14 10.32 -20.11
N GLN A 35 -3.86 10.66 -19.92
CA GLN A 35 -3.23 11.81 -20.59
C GLN A 35 -3.19 11.64 -22.12
N GLN A 36 -2.84 10.45 -22.61
CA GLN A 36 -2.79 10.15 -24.05
C GLN A 36 -4.17 10.14 -24.70
N ASN A 37 -5.21 9.75 -23.96
CA ASN A 37 -6.58 9.67 -24.46
C ASN A 37 -7.44 10.87 -24.08
N ALA A 38 -6.85 11.98 -23.63
CA ALA A 38 -7.58 13.12 -23.07
C ALA A 38 -8.60 13.74 -24.06
N VAL A 39 -8.31 13.69 -25.36
CA VAL A 39 -9.12 14.25 -26.46
C VAL A 39 -9.85 13.18 -27.29
N THR A 40 -9.80 11.91 -26.87
CA THR A 40 -10.47 10.80 -27.58
C THR A 40 -11.77 10.43 -26.89
N SER A 41 -12.59 9.61 -27.54
CA SER A 41 -13.82 9.04 -26.95
C SER A 41 -13.56 8.16 -25.73
N LEU A 42 -12.31 7.75 -25.49
CA LEU A 42 -11.90 6.91 -24.36
C LEU A 42 -11.51 7.71 -23.11
N SER A 43 -11.52 9.05 -23.16
CA SER A 43 -11.07 9.94 -22.08
C SER A 43 -11.71 9.61 -20.73
N GLU A 44 -13.04 9.51 -20.68
CA GLU A 44 -13.78 9.23 -19.45
C GLU A 44 -13.52 7.83 -18.88
N GLU A 45 -13.34 6.84 -19.75
CA GLU A 45 -13.01 5.48 -19.33
C GLU A 45 -11.60 5.41 -18.75
N CYS A 46 -10.63 6.04 -19.41
CA CYS A 46 -9.26 6.10 -18.90
C CYS A 46 -9.18 6.83 -17.54
N LYS A 47 -9.95 7.91 -17.36
CA LYS A 47 -10.08 8.60 -16.07
C LYS A 47 -10.69 7.70 -15.00
N ARG A 48 -11.75 6.94 -15.31
CA ARG A 48 -12.33 5.98 -14.36
C ARG A 48 -11.31 4.93 -13.93
N GLN A 49 -10.57 4.34 -14.86
CA GLN A 49 -9.54 3.35 -14.54
C GLN A 49 -8.42 3.94 -13.68
N MET A 50 -8.00 5.18 -13.96
CA MET A 50 -7.05 5.91 -13.13
C MET A 50 -7.57 6.11 -11.71
N LEU A 51 -8.84 6.54 -11.54
CA LEU A 51 -9.45 6.73 -10.22
C LEU A 51 -9.55 5.41 -9.45
N THR A 52 -9.88 4.30 -10.12
CA THR A 52 -9.89 2.96 -9.50
C THR A 52 -8.50 2.57 -9.02
N ALA A 53 -7.45 2.77 -9.85
CA ALA A 53 -6.07 2.50 -9.45
C ALA A 53 -5.64 3.38 -8.26
N SER A 54 -6.00 4.67 -8.26
CA SER A 54 -5.76 5.57 -7.13
C SER A 54 -6.45 5.11 -5.85
N HIS A 55 -7.68 4.62 -5.95
CA HIS A 55 -8.42 4.10 -4.81
C HIS A 55 -7.75 2.85 -4.23
N THR A 56 -7.36 1.89 -5.07
CA THR A 56 -6.62 0.70 -4.64
C THR A 56 -5.33 1.10 -3.91
N LEU A 57 -4.54 2.01 -4.49
CA LEU A 57 -3.32 2.51 -3.86
C LEU A 57 -3.58 3.13 -2.47
N ALA A 58 -4.66 3.89 -2.32
CA ALA A 58 -5.03 4.49 -1.03
C ALA A 58 -5.43 3.44 0.02
N VAL A 59 -6.18 2.42 -0.39
CA VAL A 59 -6.55 1.29 0.49
C VAL A 59 -5.30 0.52 0.93
N ASP A 60 -4.38 0.23 0.02
CA ASP A 60 -3.16 -0.51 0.35
C ASP A 60 -2.16 0.31 1.16
N ALA A 61 -2.14 1.63 0.99
CA ALA A 61 -1.41 2.54 1.88
C ALA A 61 -1.94 2.48 3.33
N LYS A 62 -3.26 2.45 3.49
CA LYS A 62 -3.87 2.26 4.81
C LYS A 62 -3.54 0.89 5.39
N ASN A 63 -3.58 -0.17 4.59
CA ASN A 63 -3.20 -1.52 5.04
C ASN A 63 -1.74 -1.57 5.54
N LEU A 64 -0.82 -0.85 4.89
CA LEU A 64 0.58 -0.74 5.35
C LEU A 64 0.65 -0.04 6.72
N LEU A 65 -0.06 1.09 6.87
CA LEU A 65 -0.08 1.83 8.13
C LEU A 65 -0.60 0.95 9.27
N ASP A 66 -1.71 0.25 9.05
CA ASP A 66 -2.30 -0.66 10.02
C ASP A 66 -1.33 -1.83 10.37
N ALA A 67 -0.60 -2.35 9.38
CA ALA A 67 0.43 -3.38 9.60
C ALA A 67 1.61 -2.87 10.45
N VAL A 68 2.06 -1.64 10.20
CA VAL A 68 3.15 -0.98 10.96
C VAL A 68 2.71 -0.68 12.39
N ASP A 69 1.49 -0.17 12.58
CA ASP A 69 0.96 0.12 13.91
C ASP A 69 0.80 -1.16 14.74
N GLN A 70 0.30 -2.23 14.13
CA GLN A 70 0.25 -3.54 14.78
C GLN A 70 1.65 -4.05 15.15
N ALA A 71 2.64 -3.90 14.27
CA ALA A 71 4.01 -4.29 14.56
C ALA A 71 4.60 -3.52 15.77
N LYS A 72 4.34 -2.21 15.85
CA LYS A 72 4.77 -1.37 16.99
C LYS A 72 4.11 -1.78 18.30
N VAL A 73 2.81 -2.04 18.29
CA VAL A 73 2.08 -2.52 19.47
C VAL A 73 2.64 -3.85 19.95
N LEU A 74 2.90 -4.79 19.03
CA LEU A 74 3.50 -6.09 19.37
C LEU A 74 4.92 -5.95 19.93
N ALA A 75 5.73 -5.03 19.39
CA ALA A 75 7.07 -4.76 19.91
C ALA A 75 7.04 -4.19 21.34
N ASN A 76 6.12 -3.25 21.61
CA ASN A 76 5.93 -2.68 22.96
C ASN A 76 5.43 -3.72 23.96
N LEU A 77 4.57 -4.65 23.53
CA LEU A 77 4.11 -5.77 24.37
C LEU A 77 5.23 -6.79 24.66
N ALA A 78 6.16 -6.97 23.73
CA ALA A 78 7.30 -7.88 23.89
C ALA A 78 8.41 -7.31 24.80
N HIS A 79 8.42 -5.99 25.03
CA HIS A 79 9.36 -5.29 25.90
C HIS A 79 8.60 -4.39 26.89
N PRO A 80 8.08 -4.95 28.00
CA PRO A 80 7.48 -4.11 29.04
C PRO A 80 8.53 -3.13 29.57
N PRO A 81 8.14 -1.88 29.92
CA PRO A 81 9.06 -0.95 30.57
C PRO A 81 9.60 -1.62 31.83
N ALA A 82 10.93 -1.68 31.96
CA ALA A 82 11.57 -2.14 33.19
C ALA A 82 11.18 -1.18 34.31
N GLU A 83 10.49 -1.69 35.34
CA GLU A 83 10.35 -1.03 36.65
C GLU A 83 11.70 -0.95 37.36
#